data_AF-A0A9D8BQQ6-F1
#
_entry.id   AF-A0A9D8BQQ6-F1
#
_cell.length_a   1.000
_cell.length_b   1.000
_cell.length_c   1.000
_cell.angle_alpha   90.00
_cell.angle_beta   90.00
_cell.angle_gamma   90.00
#
_symmetry.space_group_name_H-M   'P 1'
#
loop_
_entity.id
_entity.type
_entity.pdbx_description
1 polymer ?
#
loop_
_entity_poly.entity_id
_entity_poly.type
_entity_poly.pdbx_seq_one_letter_code
_entity_poly.pdbx_strand_id
1 'polypeptide(L)'
;MAAEHLGEQAESLVRRLIVEFCTGTFRGDNRTRDMALQLIESRQEWKTRFEQAQTAPDGNLDSIRPVIFLVTANEKPIGSIVIPSDATGGSLGLIAPGRHSLVLETGRMIWAGRLSSSHLLLQAAFQEEPLRMAADTEALSAQPTLVVSLLDGDAFLRVYPGFEAGRLEVELRQRPCHGGER
;
A
#
# COMPACT_ATOMS: atom_id res chain seq x y z
N MET A 1 -11.34 3.98 25.76
CA MET A 1 -10.65 3.12 24.76
C MET A 1 -11.08 3.35 23.31
N ALA A 2 -12.28 3.87 22.99
CA ALA A 2 -12.64 4.13 21.57
C ALA A 2 -12.03 5.42 20.96
N ALA A 3 -11.64 6.40 21.78
CA ALA A 3 -11.12 7.68 21.30
C ALA A 3 -9.64 7.63 20.83
N GLU A 4 -8.83 6.72 21.39
CA GLU A 4 -7.42 6.56 21.02
C GLU A 4 -7.27 5.91 19.64
N HIS A 5 -8.14 4.95 19.32
CA HIS A 5 -8.08 4.22 18.05
C HIS A 5 -8.44 5.10 16.83
N LEU A 6 -9.31 6.10 17.03
CA LEU A 6 -9.67 7.10 16.01
C LEU A 6 -8.54 8.11 15.75
N GLY A 7 -7.71 8.40 16.76
CA GLY A 7 -6.55 9.27 16.63
C GLY A 7 -5.46 8.67 15.74
N GLU A 8 -5.15 7.39 15.95
CA GLU A 8 -4.15 6.66 15.15
C GLU A 8 -4.56 6.51 13.69
N GLN A 9 -5.84 6.22 13.42
CA GLN A 9 -6.35 6.14 12.05
C GLN A 9 -6.28 7.47 11.31
N ALA A 10 -6.63 8.57 12.00
CA ALA A 10 -6.53 9.90 11.43
C ALA A 10 -5.06 10.29 11.15
N GLU A 11 -4.13 9.93 12.04
CA GLU A 11 -2.71 10.21 11.85
C GLU A 11 -2.11 9.40 10.69
N SER A 12 -2.46 8.12 10.57
CA SER A 12 -2.04 7.26 9.45
C SER A 12 -2.52 7.79 8.10
N LEU A 13 -3.78 8.22 8.02
CA LEU A 13 -4.34 8.83 6.81
C LEU A 13 -3.63 10.13 6.43
N VAL A 14 -3.32 10.99 7.41
CA VAL A 14 -2.61 12.24 7.15
C VAL A 14 -1.17 12.01 6.73
N ARG A 15 -0.46 11.06 7.34
CA ARG A 15 0.90 10.68 6.92
C ARG A 15 0.90 10.23 5.46
N ARG A 16 -0.05 9.37 5.10
CA ARG A 16 -0.22 8.93 3.71
C ARG A 16 -0.48 10.10 2.76
N LEU A 17 -1.39 11.01 3.13
CA LEU A 17 -1.68 12.20 2.32
C LEU A 17 -0.44 13.09 2.13
N ILE A 18 0.31 13.38 3.20
CA ILE A 18 1.55 14.15 3.15
C ILE A 18 2.54 13.52 2.16
N VAL A 19 2.72 12.19 2.23
CA VAL A 19 3.59 11.46 1.31
C VAL A 19 3.08 11.60 -0.13
N GLU A 20 1.80 11.31 -0.38
CA GLU A 20 1.19 11.40 -1.70
C GLU A 20 1.31 12.81 -2.33
N PHE A 21 1.29 13.86 -1.50
CA PHE A 21 1.52 15.23 -1.93
C PHE A 21 2.98 15.51 -2.27
N CYS A 22 3.92 15.11 -1.41
CA CYS A 22 5.35 15.32 -1.63
C CYS A 22 5.89 14.54 -2.84
N THR A 23 5.31 13.39 -3.16
CA THR A 23 5.72 12.52 -4.28
C THR A 23 4.92 12.77 -5.56
N GLY A 24 3.90 13.63 -5.52
CA GLY A 24 3.02 13.89 -6.66
C GLY A 24 2.13 12.70 -7.06
N THR A 25 1.96 11.70 -6.20
CA THR A 25 1.17 10.49 -6.48
C THR A 25 -0.28 10.57 -5.99
N PHE A 26 -0.71 11.72 -5.44
CA PHE A 26 -2.07 11.93 -4.94
C PHE A 26 -3.13 11.63 -6.02
N ARG A 27 -4.07 10.74 -5.67
CA ARG A 27 -5.18 10.33 -6.54
C ARG A 27 -6.50 10.93 -6.05
N GLY A 28 -6.73 12.18 -6.40
CA GLY A 28 -8.00 12.87 -6.17
C GLY A 28 -8.20 13.96 -7.21
N ASP A 29 -9.44 14.41 -7.38
CA ASP A 29 -9.70 15.61 -8.15
C ASP A 29 -9.14 16.85 -7.43
N ASN A 30 -9.05 17.98 -8.14
CA ASN A 30 -8.51 19.23 -7.57
C ASN A 30 -9.27 19.66 -6.31
N ARG A 31 -10.57 19.37 -6.21
CA ARG A 31 -11.38 19.70 -5.05
C ARG A 31 -10.98 18.89 -3.81
N THR A 32 -10.79 17.58 -3.98
CA THR A 32 -10.34 16.67 -2.92
C THR A 32 -8.91 17.01 -2.50
N ARG A 33 -8.08 17.38 -3.47
CA ARG A 33 -6.72 17.88 -3.26
C ARG A 33 -6.71 19.10 -2.33
N ASP A 34 -7.51 20.10 -2.66
CA ASP A 34 -7.59 21.36 -1.89
C ASP A 34 -8.15 21.13 -0.49
N MET A 35 -9.16 20.26 -0.36
CA MET A 35 -9.69 19.88 0.96
C MET A 35 -8.66 19.16 1.82
N ALA A 36 -7.88 18.24 1.24
CA ALA A 36 -6.84 17.53 1.98
C ALA A 36 -5.68 18.46 2.39
N LEU A 37 -5.31 19.43 1.55
CA LEU A 37 -4.35 20.47 1.91
C LEU A 37 -4.88 21.36 3.05
N GLN A 38 -6.14 21.81 2.96
CA GLN A 38 -6.77 22.56 4.06
C GLN A 38 -6.80 21.78 5.37
N LEU A 39 -7.04 20.46 5.32
CA LEU A 39 -6.98 19.61 6.50
C LEU A 39 -5.57 19.55 7.11
N ILE A 40 -4.53 19.38 6.28
CA ILE A 40 -3.13 19.39 6.73
C ILE A 40 -2.76 20.75 7.32
N GLU A 41 -3.20 21.85 6.70
CA GLU A 41 -2.95 23.22 7.16
C GLU A 41 -3.71 23.58 8.44
N SER A 42 -4.88 22.97 8.66
CA SER A 42 -5.73 23.25 9.82
C SER A 42 -5.13 22.81 11.16
N ARG A 43 -4.11 21.94 11.15
CA ARG A 43 -3.43 21.45 12.35
C ARG A 43 -1.94 21.76 12.30
N GLN A 44 -1.46 22.50 13.29
CA GLN A 44 -0.07 22.95 13.36
C GLN A 44 0.95 21.80 13.29
N GLU A 45 0.65 20.67 13.92
CA GLU A 45 1.49 19.47 13.89
C GLU A 45 1.61 18.85 12.49
N TRP A 46 0.52 18.84 11.73
CA TRP A 46 0.48 18.27 10.38
C TRP A 46 1.15 19.19 9.37
N LYS A 47 0.90 20.51 9.48
CA LYS A 47 1.59 21.53 8.71
C LYS A 47 3.11 21.46 8.89
N THR A 48 3.57 21.39 10.15
CA THR A 48 5.01 21.30 10.46
C THR A 48 5.64 20.06 9.81
N ARG A 49 4.97 18.91 9.87
CA ARG A 49 5.44 17.68 9.21
C ARG A 49 5.46 17.80 7.68
N PHE A 50 4.43 18.41 7.09
CA PHE A 50 4.36 18.64 5.65
C PHE A 50 5.47 19.58 5.15
N GLU A 51 5.80 20.62 5.91
CA GLU A 51 6.91 21.54 5.60
C GLU A 51 8.28 20.86 5.78
N GLN A 52 8.46 20.05 6.83
CA GLN A 52 9.67 19.24 7.03
C GLN A 52 9.89 18.24 5.90
N ALA A 53 8.83 17.56 5.46
CA ALA A 53 8.90 16.63 4.34
C ALA A 53 9.26 17.32 3.01
N GLN A 54 8.89 18.59 2.83
CA GLN A 54 9.25 19.39 1.65
C GLN A 54 10.67 19.98 1.70
N THR A 55 11.21 20.24 2.90
CA THR A 55 12.49 20.94 3.09
C THR A 55 13.68 20.02 3.37
N ALA A 56 13.47 18.71 3.54
CA ALA A 56 14.54 17.75 3.75
C ALA A 56 15.51 17.73 2.55
N PRO A 57 16.78 18.17 2.71
CA PRO A 57 17.79 18.04 1.66
C PRO A 57 18.24 16.58 1.54
N ASP A 58 18.76 16.22 0.38
CA ASP A 58 19.15 14.88 -0.09
C ASP A 58 20.20 14.09 0.76
N GLY A 59 20.39 14.40 2.05
CA GLY A 59 21.51 13.88 2.85
C GLY A 59 21.18 12.99 4.06
N ASN A 60 19.91 12.77 4.43
CA ASN A 60 19.56 11.89 5.56
C ASN A 60 18.27 11.09 5.28
N LEU A 61 18.29 10.33 4.20
CA LEU A 61 17.09 9.79 3.54
C LEU A 61 16.82 8.32 3.80
N ASP A 62 17.68 7.64 4.56
CA ASP A 62 17.45 6.24 4.95
C ASP A 62 16.29 6.09 5.96
N SER A 63 15.78 7.18 6.54
CA SER A 63 14.70 7.14 7.52
C SER A 63 13.35 7.70 7.06
N ILE A 64 13.24 8.33 5.87
CA ILE A 64 11.99 9.01 5.44
C ILE A 64 11.70 8.89 3.92
N ARG A 65 12.35 7.98 3.18
CA ARG A 65 11.92 7.72 1.80
C ARG A 65 10.88 6.60 1.76
N PRO A 66 9.64 6.89 1.33
CA PRO A 66 8.66 5.84 1.11
C PRO A 66 9.14 4.96 -0.06
N VAL A 67 8.91 3.66 0.05
CA VAL A 67 9.13 2.74 -1.07
C VAL A 67 7.88 2.75 -1.94
N ILE A 68 8.04 3.18 -3.19
CA ILE A 68 6.95 3.27 -4.15
C ILE A 68 7.07 2.15 -5.18
N PHE A 69 6.03 1.34 -5.27
CA PHE A 69 5.85 0.31 -6.28
C PHE A 69 4.77 0.76 -7.26
N LEU A 70 5.13 1.01 -8.52
CA LEU A 70 4.17 1.17 -9.60
C LEU A 70 3.60 -0.18 -10.00
N VAL A 71 2.27 -0.23 -10.11
CA VAL A 71 1.53 -1.41 -10.55
C VAL A 71 0.96 -1.13 -11.94
N THR A 72 1.27 -2.01 -12.87
CA THR A 72 0.78 -1.93 -14.25
C THR A 72 -0.06 -3.15 -14.59
N ALA A 73 -1.14 -2.97 -15.35
CA ALA A 73 -1.92 -4.04 -15.95
C ALA A 73 -1.85 -3.93 -17.47
N ASN A 74 -1.46 -5.00 -18.15
CA ASN A 74 -1.23 -5.04 -19.60
C ASN A 74 -0.39 -3.83 -20.07
N GLU A 75 0.75 -3.60 -19.39
CA GLU A 75 1.70 -2.52 -19.67
C GLU A 75 1.19 -1.09 -19.40
N LYS A 76 -0.06 -0.93 -18.91
CA LYS A 76 -0.61 0.37 -18.53
C LYS A 76 -0.56 0.56 -17.01
N PRO A 77 -0.10 1.70 -16.48
CA PRO A 77 -0.14 1.98 -15.05
C PRO A 77 -1.60 2.02 -14.56
N ILE A 78 -1.88 1.22 -13.54
CA ILE A 78 -3.19 1.18 -12.87
C ILE A 78 -3.12 1.74 -11.45
N GLY A 79 -1.94 1.77 -10.85
CA GLY A 79 -1.79 1.76 -9.40
C GLY A 79 -0.40 2.15 -8.94
N SER A 80 -0.30 2.60 -7.70
CA SER A 80 0.94 2.57 -6.95
C SER A 80 0.67 2.09 -5.54
N ILE A 81 1.57 1.27 -5.02
CA ILE A 81 1.62 0.88 -3.61
C ILE A 81 2.73 1.71 -2.99
N VAL A 82 2.37 2.53 -2.01
CA VAL A 82 3.32 3.38 -1.28
C VAL A 82 3.48 2.77 0.10
N ILE A 83 4.70 2.45 0.48
CA ILE A 83 5.06 1.95 1.81
C ILE A 83 5.85 3.05 2.51
N PRO A 84 5.22 3.79 3.44
CA PRO A 84 5.93 4.72 4.30
C PRO A 84 7.10 4.07 5.04
N SER A 85 8.13 4.84 5.37
CA SER A 85 9.33 4.34 6.07
C SER A 85 9.05 3.70 7.44
N ASP A 86 7.94 4.06 8.07
CA ASP A 86 7.46 3.53 9.35
C ASP A 86 6.43 2.39 9.20
N ALA A 87 6.04 2.06 7.96
CA ALA A 87 5.11 0.98 7.67
C ALA A 87 5.83 -0.28 7.18
N THR A 88 5.26 -1.43 7.49
CA THR A 88 5.75 -2.72 6.99
C THR A 88 5.11 -3.13 5.67
N GLY A 89 4.09 -2.42 5.20
CA GLY A 89 3.41 -2.80 3.98
C GLY A 89 2.43 -1.76 3.45
N GLY A 90 1.95 -2.01 2.23
CA GLY A 90 0.95 -1.20 1.55
C GLY A 90 0.08 -2.05 0.65
N SER A 91 -1.08 -1.53 0.26
CA SER A 91 -2.05 -2.27 -0.54
C SER A 91 -2.65 -1.46 -1.69
N LEU A 92 -3.06 -2.17 -2.73
CA LEU A 92 -3.78 -1.65 -3.88
C LEU A 92 -4.93 -2.59 -4.24
N GLY A 93 -6.16 -2.09 -4.12
CA GLY A 93 -7.38 -2.82 -4.51
C GLY A 93 -7.74 -2.70 -5.99
N LEU A 94 -8.91 -3.23 -6.35
CA LEU A 94 -9.52 -3.14 -7.69
C LEU A 94 -8.66 -3.77 -8.79
N ILE A 95 -8.06 -4.92 -8.49
CA ILE A 95 -7.20 -5.66 -9.40
C ILE A 95 -8.04 -6.65 -10.20
N ALA A 96 -8.07 -6.44 -11.52
CA ALA A 96 -8.78 -7.31 -12.47
C ALA A 96 -7.86 -8.43 -12.99
N PRO A 97 -8.40 -9.55 -13.52
CA PRO A 97 -7.59 -10.58 -14.17
C PRO A 97 -6.81 -10.04 -15.37
N GLY A 98 -5.54 -10.43 -15.51
CA GLY A 98 -4.67 -9.95 -16.58
C GLY A 98 -3.17 -10.14 -16.30
N ARG A 99 -2.33 -9.63 -17.22
CA ARG A 99 -0.88 -9.55 -16.98
C ARG A 99 -0.59 -8.33 -16.13
N HIS A 100 0.13 -8.53 -15.04
CA HIS A 100 0.49 -7.48 -14.10
C HIS A 100 2.00 -7.45 -13.91
N SER A 101 2.52 -6.26 -13.62
CA SER A 101 3.90 -6.10 -13.18
C SER A 101 4.00 -5.08 -12.06
N LEU A 102 4.99 -5.31 -11.21
CA LEU A 102 5.39 -4.48 -10.09
C LEU A 102 6.77 -3.90 -10.41
N VAL A 103 6.85 -2.58 -10.47
CA VAL A 103 8.07 -1.85 -10.83
C VAL A 103 8.37 -0.86 -9.70
N LEU A 104 9.61 -0.81 -9.24
CA LEU A 104 10.03 0.25 -8.32
C LEU A 104 10.01 1.61 -9.05
N GLU A 105 9.86 2.69 -8.31
CA GLU A 105 10.01 4.06 -8.84
C GLU A 105 11.35 4.27 -9.57
N THR A 106 12.40 3.53 -9.19
CA THR A 106 13.70 3.51 -9.88
C THR A 106 13.68 2.90 -11.29
N GLY A 107 12.52 2.40 -11.74
CA GLY A 107 12.34 1.70 -13.02
C GLY A 107 12.70 0.22 -12.99
N ARG A 108 13.18 -0.30 -11.85
CA ARG A 108 13.52 -1.73 -11.72
C ARG A 108 12.26 -2.57 -11.61
N MET A 109 12.06 -3.50 -12.53
CA MET A 109 10.98 -4.50 -12.46
C MET A 109 11.30 -5.53 -11.36
N ILE A 110 10.38 -5.69 -10.41
CA ILE A 110 10.53 -6.60 -9.27
C ILE A 110 9.69 -7.86 -9.46
N TRP A 111 8.57 -7.74 -10.17
CA TRP A 111 7.72 -8.87 -10.48
C TRP A 111 6.93 -8.64 -11.77
N ALA A 112 6.69 -9.71 -12.51
CA ALA A 112 5.74 -9.76 -13.61
C ALA A 112 5.07 -11.12 -13.63
N GLY A 113 3.75 -11.15 -13.81
CA GLY A 113 2.99 -12.39 -13.79
C GLY A 113 1.57 -12.23 -14.32
N ARG A 114 0.88 -13.35 -14.50
CA ARG A 114 -0.53 -13.36 -14.90
C ARG A 114 -1.39 -13.70 -13.69
N LEU A 115 -2.32 -12.82 -13.36
CA LEU A 115 -3.35 -13.06 -12.35
C LEU A 115 -4.64 -13.47 -13.05
N SER A 116 -5.11 -14.68 -12.77
CA SER A 116 -6.42 -15.20 -13.24
C SER A 116 -7.53 -14.95 -12.21
N SER A 117 -8.77 -15.22 -12.60
CA SER A 117 -9.94 -15.15 -11.71
C SER A 117 -9.79 -16.01 -10.46
N SER A 118 -9.13 -17.17 -10.54
CA SER A 118 -8.86 -18.04 -9.37
C SER A 118 -7.94 -17.39 -8.32
N HIS A 119 -7.19 -16.35 -8.69
CA HIS A 119 -6.40 -15.58 -7.73
C HIS A 119 -7.19 -14.39 -7.16
N LEU A 120 -8.07 -13.78 -7.97
CA LEU A 120 -8.63 -12.46 -7.67
C LEU A 120 -10.10 -12.47 -7.24
N LEU A 121 -10.84 -13.51 -7.59
CA LEU A 121 -12.28 -13.60 -7.34
C LEU A 121 -12.57 -14.70 -6.32
N LEU A 122 -13.26 -14.34 -5.25
CA LEU A 122 -13.57 -15.24 -4.13
C LEU A 122 -14.30 -16.50 -4.61
N GLN A 123 -15.31 -16.34 -5.48
CA GLN A 123 -16.09 -17.45 -6.03
C GLN A 123 -15.25 -18.41 -6.89
N ALA A 124 -14.21 -17.91 -7.56
CA ALA A 124 -13.34 -18.72 -8.41
C ALA A 124 -12.18 -19.35 -7.62
N ALA A 125 -11.74 -18.70 -6.53
CA ALA A 125 -10.68 -19.16 -5.64
C ALA A 125 -11.15 -20.28 -4.70
N PHE A 126 -12.40 -20.22 -4.22
CA PHE A 126 -12.94 -21.15 -3.22
C PHE A 126 -14.24 -21.82 -3.73
N GLN A 127 -14.16 -22.50 -4.88
CA GLN A 127 -15.32 -23.10 -5.56
C GLN A 127 -16.07 -24.18 -4.74
N GLU A 128 -15.42 -24.79 -3.75
CA GLU A 128 -15.94 -25.96 -3.02
C GLU A 128 -16.24 -25.69 -1.53
N GLU A 129 -15.93 -24.51 -1.01
CA GLU A 129 -16.36 -24.15 0.34
C GLU A 129 -17.73 -23.49 0.27
N PRO A 130 -18.74 -23.95 1.05
CA PRO A 130 -19.97 -23.19 1.17
C PRO A 130 -19.56 -21.81 1.67
N LEU A 131 -19.72 -20.79 0.83
CA LEU A 131 -19.56 -19.39 1.18
C LEU A 131 -20.34 -19.20 2.48
N ARG A 132 -19.66 -19.16 3.63
CA ARG A 132 -20.31 -19.02 4.93
C ARG A 132 -21.01 -17.68 4.88
N MET A 133 -22.30 -17.72 4.56
CA MET A 133 -23.12 -16.55 4.37
C MET A 133 -23.16 -15.79 5.70
N ALA A 134 -22.52 -14.62 5.72
CA ALA A 134 -22.86 -13.44 6.53
C ALA A 134 -23.03 -13.59 8.06
N ALA A 135 -22.54 -14.64 8.72
CA ALA A 135 -22.75 -14.83 10.17
C ALA A 135 -21.47 -14.83 11.03
N ASP A 136 -20.28 -14.93 10.44
CA ASP A 136 -18.98 -14.82 11.14
C ASP A 136 -18.13 -13.79 10.39
N THR A 137 -18.08 -12.56 10.89
CA THR A 137 -17.59 -11.38 10.18
C THR A 137 -16.06 -11.28 10.00
N GLU A 138 -15.26 -12.30 10.34
CA GLU A 138 -13.83 -12.05 10.60
C GLU A 138 -12.78 -12.88 9.83
N ALA A 139 -13.09 -13.94 9.07
CA ALA A 139 -12.00 -14.85 8.65
C ALA A 139 -11.85 -15.22 7.16
N LEU A 140 -12.90 -15.19 6.32
CA LEU A 140 -12.79 -15.74 4.96
C LEU A 140 -12.02 -14.84 3.97
N SER A 141 -11.87 -13.54 4.26
CA SER A 141 -11.10 -12.59 3.43
C SER A 141 -9.61 -12.53 3.79
N ALA A 142 -9.14 -13.29 4.79
CA ALA A 142 -7.80 -13.10 5.37
C ALA A 142 -6.70 -13.94 4.70
N GLN A 143 -7.04 -14.92 3.85
CA GLN A 143 -6.03 -15.78 3.22
C GLN A 143 -5.65 -15.29 1.82
N PRO A 144 -4.35 -15.10 1.53
CA PRO A 144 -3.89 -14.79 0.19
C PRO A 144 -4.00 -16.02 -0.71
N THR A 145 -4.48 -15.84 -1.93
CA THR A 145 -4.52 -16.89 -2.97
C THR A 145 -3.17 -17.08 -3.65
N LEU A 146 -2.30 -16.07 -3.57
CA LEU A 146 -0.95 -16.11 -4.09
C LEU A 146 -0.03 -15.33 -3.16
N VAL A 147 1.12 -15.92 -2.85
CA VAL A 147 2.22 -15.26 -2.14
C VAL A 147 3.47 -15.44 -2.99
N VAL A 148 4.11 -14.33 -3.34
CA VAL A 148 5.35 -14.32 -4.13
C VAL A 148 6.43 -13.64 -3.30
N SER A 149 7.56 -14.33 -3.13
CA SER A 149 8.77 -13.74 -2.57
C SER A 149 9.39 -12.77 -3.58
N LEU A 150 9.66 -11.55 -3.16
CA LEU A 150 10.31 -10.50 -3.91
C LEU A 150 11.65 -10.16 -3.26
N LEU A 151 12.58 -9.59 -4.03
CA LEU A 151 13.86 -9.09 -3.50
C LEU A 151 14.58 -10.12 -2.61
N ASP A 152 14.72 -11.35 -3.09
CA ASP A 152 15.38 -12.45 -2.36
C ASP A 152 14.78 -12.75 -0.97
N GLY A 153 13.49 -12.45 -0.76
CA GLY A 153 12.79 -12.70 0.50
C GLY A 153 12.78 -11.52 1.47
N ASP A 154 13.31 -10.37 1.07
CA ASP A 154 13.17 -9.10 1.80
C ASP A 154 11.78 -8.46 1.63
N ALA A 155 10.97 -8.93 0.66
CA ALA A 155 9.59 -8.49 0.50
C ALA A 155 8.67 -9.62 0.02
N PHE A 156 7.37 -9.48 0.25
CA PHE A 156 6.35 -10.42 -0.19
C PHE A 156 5.22 -9.68 -0.89
N LEU A 157 4.88 -10.13 -2.10
CA LEU A 157 3.64 -9.76 -2.77
C LEU A 157 2.57 -10.78 -2.40
N ARG A 158 1.47 -10.32 -1.83
CA ARG A 158 0.30 -11.13 -1.54
C ARG A 158 -0.87 -10.69 -2.41
N VAL A 159 -1.58 -11.66 -2.96
CA VAL A 159 -2.82 -11.44 -3.70
C VAL A 159 -3.97 -11.95 -2.86
N TYR A 160 -4.94 -11.08 -2.61
CA TYR A 160 -6.15 -11.42 -1.89
C TYR A 160 -7.34 -11.41 -2.86
N PRO A 161 -8.18 -12.45 -2.83
CA PRO A 161 -9.40 -12.46 -3.62
C PRO A 161 -10.43 -11.50 -3.01
N GLY A 162 -11.23 -10.88 -3.86
CA GLY A 162 -12.41 -10.10 -3.45
C GLY A 162 -13.66 -10.57 -4.20
N PHE A 163 -14.80 -9.95 -3.89
CA PHE A 163 -16.07 -10.30 -4.52
C PHE A 163 -16.10 -9.98 -6.02
N GLU A 164 -15.64 -8.80 -6.40
CA GLU A 164 -15.65 -8.31 -7.79
C GLU A 164 -14.25 -8.10 -8.37
N ALA A 165 -13.27 -7.84 -7.51
CA ALA A 165 -11.88 -7.61 -7.88
C ALA A 165 -10.97 -7.98 -6.72
N GLY A 166 -9.72 -8.36 -7.02
CA GLY A 166 -8.74 -8.69 -5.99
C GLY A 166 -7.99 -7.47 -5.46
N ARG A 167 -7.10 -7.73 -4.50
CA ARG A 167 -6.20 -6.75 -3.89
C ARG A 167 -4.78 -7.28 -3.92
N LEU A 168 -3.82 -6.41 -4.22
CA LEU A 168 -2.40 -6.67 -4.02
C LEU A 168 -1.94 -6.02 -2.74
N GLU A 169 -1.11 -6.72 -1.98
CA GLU A 169 -0.41 -6.19 -0.83
C GLU A 169 1.07 -6.48 -0.97
N VAL A 170 1.90 -5.48 -0.67
CA VAL A 170 3.34 -5.67 -0.57
C VAL A 170 3.70 -5.49 0.89
N GLU A 171 4.34 -6.50 1.46
CA GLU A 171 4.93 -6.44 2.80
C GLU A 171 6.45 -6.47 2.68
N LEU A 172 7.12 -5.54 3.33
CA LEU A 172 8.56 -5.53 3.52
C LEU A 172 8.87 -6.32 4.79
N ARG A 173 9.81 -7.26 4.68
CA ARG A 173 10.38 -7.92 5.84
C ARG A 173 11.28 -6.90 6.52
N GLN A 174 10.89 -6.42 7.71
CA GLN A 174 11.80 -5.58 8.49
C GLN A 174 13.06 -6.38 8.77
N ARG A 175 14.19 -5.96 8.19
CA ARG A 175 15.49 -6.37 8.73
C ARG A 175 15.55 -5.74 10.12
N PRO A 176 15.75 -6.51 11.20
CA PRO A 176 16.06 -5.88 12.48
C PRO A 176 17.30 -5.03 12.24
N CYS A 177 17.17 -3.72 12.44
CA CYS A 177 18.32 -2.83 12.46
C CYS A 177 19.25 -3.34 13.57
N HIS A 178 20.26 -4.14 13.21
CA HIS A 178 21.39 -4.38 14.06
C HIS A 178 22.13 -3.06 14.16
N GLY A 179 21.73 -2.24 15.15
CA GLY A 179 22.60 -1.25 15.75
C GLY A 179 23.77 -2.00 16.37
N GLY A 180 24.79 -2.25 15.55
CA GLY A 180 26.08 -2.70 16.02
C GLY A 180 26.70 -1.56 16.81
N GLU A 181 26.57 -1.63 18.12
CA GLU A 181 27.48 -0.97 19.05
C GLU A 181 28.92 -1.33 18.67
N ARG A 182 29.75 -0.30 18.43
CA ARG A 182 31.18 -0.33 18.71
C ARG A 182 31.63 1.04 19.19
#